data_AF-A0A4V8E1X4-F1
#
_entry.id   AF-A0A4V8E1X4-F1
#
_cell.length_a   1.000
_cell.length_b   1.000
_cell.length_c   1.000
_cell.angle_alpha   90.00
_cell.angle_beta   90.00
_cell.angle_gamma   90.00
#
_symmetry.space_group_name_H-M   'P 1'
#
loop_
_entity.id
_entity.type
_entity.pdbx_description
1 polymer ?
#
loop_
_entity_poly.entity_id
_entity_poly.type
_entity_poly.pdbx_seq_one_letter_code
_entity_poly.pdbx_strand_id
1 'polypeptide(L)'
;MEMEPMICRPFTLCLALLGLLSLPVFAAGTADDLLALHQMRLATQKSLNAFFMYVGQEGDQRYASLIESSTQTAEARLQRLDGVNGSESRRLLGQLREQWRDYAQDLDKLTGAVRAKGYSDLQPVADLARRNQQLMDLGGQLYRSLQRENAATVPTLTEQSREQSLLMQDIALDYASRNASVGASFFGGGEERPLDDLASRFSVNLLKLQQAPQNDEEIARALRSVAIKWHYIEKSLRNYNQNSVPFLVNKNADRIIDGLEKVAALYAARNQ
;
A
#
# COMPACT_ATOMS: atom_id res chain seq x y z
N MET A 1 -90.03 31.06 8.92
CA MET A 1 -88.65 31.54 9.11
C MET A 1 -87.76 30.32 8.89
N GLU A 2 -86.90 30.42 7.88
CA GLU A 2 -86.41 29.33 7.02
C GLU A 2 -85.39 28.35 7.63
N MET A 3 -85.22 27.22 6.92
CA MET A 3 -84.35 26.07 7.15
C MET A 3 -82.96 26.21 6.50
N GLU A 4 -81.91 25.75 7.22
CA GLU A 4 -80.71 24.97 6.78
C GLU A 4 -79.74 25.54 5.68
N PRO A 5 -78.55 24.95 5.44
CA PRO A 5 -77.34 24.82 6.28
C PRO A 5 -76.04 25.14 5.45
N MET A 6 -74.81 24.97 5.98
CA MET A 6 -73.51 24.72 5.26
C MET A 6 -72.31 25.02 6.22
N ILE A 7 -71.12 24.40 6.25
CA ILE A 7 -70.45 23.23 5.64
C ILE A 7 -69.05 23.11 6.31
N CYS A 8 -68.48 21.89 6.31
CA CYS A 8 -67.06 21.45 6.39
C CYS A 8 -66.12 21.72 7.60
N ARG A 9 -65.53 20.59 8.04
CA ARG A 9 -64.40 20.34 8.97
C ARG A 9 -63.02 20.68 8.31
N PRO A 10 -61.87 20.13 8.80
CA PRO A 10 -61.06 20.44 9.99
C PRO A 10 -59.60 20.80 9.59
N PHE A 11 -58.72 21.31 10.48
CA PHE A 11 -57.28 21.06 10.32
C PHE A 11 -56.51 21.21 11.64
N THR A 12 -56.17 20.05 12.21
CA THR A 12 -55.21 19.85 13.29
C THR A 12 -53.80 20.09 12.72
N LEU A 13 -53.04 21.07 13.22
CA LEU A 13 -51.64 21.24 12.86
C LEU A 13 -50.74 20.64 13.95
N CYS A 14 -50.30 19.41 13.72
CA CYS A 14 -49.20 18.79 14.47
C CYS A 14 -47.90 19.52 14.13
N LEU A 15 -47.30 20.19 15.12
CA LEU A 15 -45.93 20.72 15.03
C LEU A 15 -44.95 19.55 15.24
N ALA A 16 -44.52 18.91 14.15
CA ALA A 16 -43.51 17.85 14.19
C ALA A 16 -42.09 18.44 14.17
N LEU A 17 -41.26 17.94 15.08
CA LEU A 17 -39.83 18.20 15.25
C LEU A 17 -39.06 18.24 13.91
N LEU A 18 -38.40 19.36 13.63
CA LEU A 18 -37.20 19.37 12.77
C LEU A 18 -35.97 19.13 13.66
N GLY A 19 -35.70 17.86 13.96
CA GLY A 19 -34.40 17.44 14.46
C GLY A 19 -33.40 17.54 13.32
N LEU A 20 -32.53 18.55 13.36
CA LEU A 20 -31.35 18.67 12.51
C LEU A 20 -30.51 17.38 12.65
N LEU A 21 -30.61 16.50 11.65
CA LEU A 21 -29.66 15.42 11.41
C LEU A 21 -28.32 16.07 11.02
N SER A 22 -27.48 16.36 12.01
CA SER A 22 -26.05 16.58 11.78
C SER A 22 -25.45 15.25 11.36
N LEU A 23 -25.43 14.98 10.05
CA LEU A 23 -24.62 13.90 9.50
C LEU A 23 -23.15 14.20 9.81
N PRO A 24 -22.40 13.29 10.44
CA PRO A 24 -20.97 13.50 10.65
C PRO A 24 -20.26 13.54 9.30
N VAL A 25 -19.75 14.70 8.92
CA VAL A 25 -18.81 14.90 7.80
C VAL A 25 -17.43 14.37 8.22
N PHE A 26 -17.34 13.09 8.60
CA PHE A 26 -16.09 12.44 9.01
C PHE A 26 -15.67 11.28 8.09
N ALA A 27 -16.55 10.83 7.18
CA ALA A 27 -16.28 9.69 6.31
C ALA A 27 -15.30 9.98 5.15
N ALA A 28 -15.23 11.23 4.67
CA ALA A 28 -14.38 11.57 3.52
C ALA A 28 -12.88 11.63 3.89
N GLY A 29 -12.53 12.15 5.07
CA GLY A 29 -11.13 12.26 5.51
C GLY A 29 -10.47 10.90 5.77
N THR A 30 -11.24 9.92 6.20
CA THR A 30 -10.73 8.62 6.67
C THR A 30 -10.37 7.68 5.52
N ALA A 31 -11.09 7.73 4.40
CA ALA A 31 -10.72 6.99 3.18
C ALA A 31 -9.41 7.52 2.57
N ASP A 32 -9.21 8.84 2.61
CA ASP A 32 -7.98 9.50 2.17
C ASP A 32 -6.80 9.20 3.09
N ASP A 33 -7.01 9.14 4.41
CA ASP A 33 -5.99 8.71 5.38
C ASP A 33 -5.55 7.27 5.13
N LEU A 34 -6.50 6.35 4.91
CA LEU A 34 -6.20 4.96 4.58
C LEU A 34 -5.43 4.84 3.26
N LEU A 35 -5.81 5.61 2.23
CA LEU A 35 -5.05 5.66 0.98
C LEU A 35 -3.64 6.22 1.18
N ALA A 36 -3.48 7.31 1.94
CA ALA A 36 -2.18 7.91 2.22
C ALA A 36 -1.28 6.92 2.97
N LEU A 37 -1.79 6.24 3.99
CA LEU A 37 -1.05 5.23 4.73
C LEU A 37 -0.66 4.02 3.87
N HIS A 38 -1.55 3.54 3.00
CA HIS A 38 -1.24 2.51 2.03
C HIS A 38 -0.09 2.91 1.09
N GLN A 39 -0.16 4.12 0.54
CA GLN A 39 0.87 4.65 -0.37
C GLN A 39 2.19 4.92 0.33
N MET A 40 2.17 5.32 1.62
CA MET A 40 3.37 5.43 2.45
C MET A 40 4.07 4.07 2.58
N ARG A 41 3.31 2.99 2.83
CA ARG A 41 3.85 1.62 2.94
C ARG A 41 4.48 1.16 1.63
N LEU A 42 3.79 1.34 0.50
CA LEU A 42 4.34 1.03 -0.83
C LEU A 42 5.66 1.78 -1.09
N ALA A 43 5.68 3.09 -0.83
CA ALA A 43 6.85 3.91 -1.05
C ALA A 43 8.03 3.54 -0.13
N THR A 44 7.76 3.15 1.12
CA THR A 44 8.77 2.66 2.07
C THR A 44 9.43 1.37 1.56
N GLN A 45 8.64 0.38 1.15
CA GLN A 45 9.20 -0.86 0.61
C GLN A 45 9.93 -0.63 -0.72
N LYS A 46 9.42 0.29 -1.55
CA LYS A 46 10.07 0.68 -2.80
C LYS A 46 11.44 1.30 -2.55
N SER A 47 11.64 2.06 -1.48
CA SER A 47 12.94 2.65 -1.16
C SER A 47 13.95 1.59 -0.73
N LEU A 48 13.54 0.59 0.07
CA LEU A 48 14.42 -0.53 0.42
C LEU A 48 14.75 -1.41 -0.79
N ASN A 49 13.75 -1.69 -1.63
CA ASN A 49 13.95 -2.44 -2.87
C ASN A 49 14.91 -1.70 -3.81
N ALA A 50 14.76 -0.38 -3.95
CA ALA A 50 15.69 0.46 -4.70
C ALA A 50 17.10 0.41 -4.11
N PHE A 51 17.26 0.36 -2.79
CA PHE A 51 18.56 0.18 -2.15
C PHE A 51 19.21 -1.16 -2.50
N PHE A 52 18.48 -2.27 -2.44
CA PHE A 52 19.03 -3.55 -2.88
C PHE A 52 19.39 -3.57 -4.36
N MET A 53 18.57 -2.94 -5.21
CA MET A 53 18.91 -2.75 -6.63
C MET A 53 20.15 -1.86 -6.80
N TYR A 54 20.32 -0.82 -5.98
CA TYR A 54 21.50 0.05 -6.01
C TYR A 54 22.77 -0.72 -5.66
N VAL A 55 22.74 -1.54 -4.61
CA VAL A 55 23.85 -2.42 -4.21
C VAL A 55 24.12 -3.48 -5.28
N GLY A 56 23.09 -4.21 -5.73
CA GLY A 56 23.23 -5.31 -6.68
C GLY A 56 23.51 -4.90 -8.13
N GLN A 57 23.44 -3.60 -8.44
CA GLN A 57 23.78 -3.03 -9.75
C GLN A 57 24.94 -2.04 -9.65
N GLU A 58 25.87 -2.30 -8.72
CA GLU A 58 27.17 -1.62 -8.61
C GLU A 58 27.05 -0.08 -8.50
N GLY A 59 26.04 0.40 -7.78
CA GLY A 59 25.87 1.83 -7.53
C GLY A 59 25.27 2.62 -8.70
N ASP A 60 24.49 1.98 -9.57
CA ASP A 60 23.77 2.65 -10.65
C ASP A 60 22.87 3.79 -10.12
N GLN A 61 23.14 5.01 -10.58
CA GLN A 61 22.51 6.25 -10.11
C GLN A 61 20.99 6.27 -10.29
N ARG A 62 20.44 5.48 -11.23
CA ARG A 62 18.98 5.37 -11.40
C ARG A 62 18.32 4.89 -10.11
N TYR A 63 18.96 3.95 -9.39
CA TYR A 63 18.43 3.45 -8.13
C TYR A 63 18.69 4.40 -6.96
N ALA A 64 19.79 5.17 -6.99
CA ALA A 64 19.98 6.26 -6.01
C ALA A 64 18.85 7.31 -6.10
N SER A 65 18.49 7.75 -7.31
CA SER A 65 17.34 8.64 -7.51
C SER A 65 16.02 8.00 -7.11
N LEU A 66 15.88 6.67 -7.29
CA LEU A 66 14.68 5.95 -6.87
C LEU A 66 14.57 5.85 -5.34
N ILE A 67 15.68 5.64 -4.62
CA ILE A 67 15.73 5.69 -3.15
C ILE A 67 15.26 7.06 -2.66
N GLU A 68 15.81 8.14 -3.23
CA GLU A 68 15.46 9.50 -2.83
C GLU A 68 13.97 9.80 -3.08
N SER A 69 13.50 9.60 -4.32
CA SER A 69 12.12 9.92 -4.69
C SER A 69 11.07 9.07 -3.96
N SER A 70 11.34 7.79 -3.71
CA SER A 70 10.46 6.94 -2.92
C SER A 70 10.46 7.30 -1.43
N THR A 71 11.60 7.71 -0.88
CA THR A 71 11.68 8.24 0.50
C THR A 71 10.90 9.54 0.65
N GLN A 72 11.06 10.48 -0.28
CA GLN A 72 10.27 11.72 -0.30
C GLN A 72 8.77 11.44 -0.44
N THR A 73 8.39 10.47 -1.27
CA THR A 73 6.99 10.06 -1.43
C THR A 73 6.43 9.51 -0.12
N ALA A 74 7.15 8.60 0.55
CA ALA A 74 6.71 8.03 1.83
C ALA A 74 6.54 9.11 2.91
N GLU A 75 7.49 10.04 3.05
CA GLU A 75 7.40 11.19 3.96
C GLU A 75 6.17 12.05 3.66
N ALA A 76 5.98 12.45 2.38
CA ALA A 76 4.85 13.27 1.98
C ALA A 76 3.50 12.59 2.26
N ARG A 77 3.42 11.27 2.11
CA ARG A 77 2.21 10.49 2.45
C ARG A 77 2.00 10.38 3.96
N LEU A 78 3.06 10.23 4.74
CA LEU A 78 3.01 10.19 6.20
C LEU A 78 2.55 11.53 6.81
N GLN A 79 2.94 12.65 6.21
CA GLN A 79 2.53 14.00 6.63
C GLN A 79 1.02 14.23 6.41
N ARG A 80 0.39 13.58 5.42
CA ARG A 80 -1.06 13.69 5.23
C ARG A 80 -1.89 13.15 6.40
N LEU A 81 -1.28 12.38 7.30
CA LEU A 81 -1.94 11.76 8.45
C LEU A 81 -2.01 12.66 9.70
N ASP A 82 -1.63 13.94 9.61
CA ASP A 82 -1.63 14.86 10.76
C ASP A 82 -3.00 15.06 11.43
N GLY A 83 -4.09 14.83 10.68
CA GLY A 83 -5.48 14.95 11.17
C GLY A 83 -6.07 13.69 11.78
N VAL A 84 -5.28 12.62 11.96
CA VAL A 84 -5.79 11.33 12.44
C VAL A 84 -6.41 11.46 13.84
N ASN A 85 -7.66 11.00 13.94
CA ASN A 85 -8.42 10.89 15.18
C ASN A 85 -8.28 9.49 15.80
N GLY A 86 -8.72 9.34 17.05
CA GLY A 86 -8.59 8.09 17.81
C GLY A 86 -7.33 8.06 18.67
N SER A 87 -7.44 7.48 19.87
CA SER A 87 -6.32 7.45 20.81
C SER A 87 -5.25 6.46 20.39
N GLU A 88 -5.67 5.30 19.89
CA GLU A 88 -4.75 4.25 19.47
C GLU A 88 -4.11 4.59 18.12
N SER A 89 -4.89 5.11 17.16
CA SER A 89 -4.35 5.55 15.86
C SER A 89 -3.32 6.68 16.02
N ARG A 90 -3.55 7.66 16.91
CA ARG A 90 -2.56 8.71 17.19
C ARG A 90 -1.28 8.17 17.82
N ARG A 91 -1.40 7.22 18.76
CA ARG A 91 -0.24 6.56 19.39
C ARG A 91 0.58 5.79 18.35
N LEU A 92 -0.07 4.98 17.53
CA LEU A 92 0.56 4.20 16.45
C LEU A 92 1.20 5.10 15.39
N LEU A 93 0.55 6.20 15.02
CA LEU A 93 1.10 7.19 14.08
C LEU A 93 2.38 7.84 14.64
N GLY A 94 2.40 8.19 15.93
CA GLY A 94 3.61 8.70 16.59
C GLY A 94 4.79 7.71 16.51
N GLN A 95 4.53 6.43 16.80
CA GLN A 95 5.53 5.36 16.67
C GLN A 95 5.99 5.17 15.22
N LEU A 96 5.07 5.19 14.27
CA LEU A 96 5.37 5.06 12.84
C LEU A 96 6.28 6.20 12.37
N ARG A 97 6.04 7.44 12.82
CA ARG A 97 6.86 8.62 12.49
C ARG A 97 8.28 8.53 13.03
N GLU A 98 8.42 8.08 14.27
CA GLU A 98 9.73 7.87 14.89
C GLU A 98 10.52 6.80 14.13
N GLN A 99 9.91 5.63 13.90
CA GLN A 99 10.57 4.54 13.17
C GLN A 99 10.90 4.93 11.72
N TRP A 100 10.05 5.75 11.09
CA TRP A 100 10.25 6.20 9.72
C TRP A 100 11.48 7.12 9.62
N ARG A 101 11.61 8.07 10.55
CA ARG A 101 12.78 8.96 10.61
C ARG A 101 14.08 8.16 10.78
N ASP A 102 14.08 7.19 11.68
CA ASP A 102 15.27 6.37 11.94
C ASP A 102 15.62 5.51 10.71
N TYR A 103 14.63 4.88 10.08
CA TYR A 103 14.79 4.14 8.83
C TYR A 103 15.34 5.03 7.70
N ALA A 104 14.77 6.20 7.48
CA ALA A 104 15.19 7.11 6.41
C ALA A 104 16.63 7.60 6.61
N GLN A 105 17.02 7.88 7.85
CA GLN A 105 18.40 8.25 8.19
C GLN A 105 19.37 7.09 7.96
N ASP A 106 19.02 5.87 8.35
CA ASP A 106 19.89 4.70 8.14
C ASP A 106 20.02 4.38 6.64
N LEU A 107 18.92 4.48 5.88
CA LEU A 107 18.92 4.30 4.43
C LEU A 107 19.81 5.32 3.72
N ASP A 108 19.75 6.60 4.11
CA ASP A 108 20.61 7.66 3.54
C ASP A 108 22.09 7.41 3.84
N LYS A 109 22.44 7.08 5.09
CA LYS A 109 23.81 6.73 5.48
C LYS A 109 24.34 5.55 4.67
N LEU A 110 23.55 4.49 4.51
CA LEU A 110 23.96 3.30 3.77
C LEU A 110 24.09 3.57 2.28
N THR A 111 23.18 4.36 1.71
CA THR A 111 23.28 4.81 0.32
C THR A 111 24.55 5.63 0.10
N GLY A 112 24.88 6.54 1.03
CA GLY A 112 26.12 7.30 1.02
C GLY A 112 27.37 6.42 1.14
N ALA A 113 27.34 5.38 1.97
CA ALA A 113 28.44 4.44 2.13
C ALA A 113 28.72 3.67 0.82
N VAL A 114 27.69 3.15 0.17
CA VAL A 114 27.81 2.47 -1.14
C VAL A 114 28.35 3.44 -2.19
N ARG A 115 27.86 4.69 -2.22
CA ARG A 115 28.35 5.72 -3.15
C ARG A 115 29.84 6.03 -2.96
N ALA A 116 30.30 6.09 -1.71
CA ALA A 116 31.68 6.47 -1.39
C ALA A 116 32.68 5.31 -1.50
N LYS A 117 32.26 4.09 -1.14
CA LYS A 117 33.15 2.92 -0.99
C LYS A 117 32.89 1.80 -1.99
N GLY A 118 31.76 1.84 -2.70
CA GLY A 118 31.31 0.77 -3.60
C GLY A 118 30.63 -0.41 -2.91
N TYR A 119 30.53 -0.41 -1.57
CA TYR A 119 29.90 -1.49 -0.80
C TYR A 119 29.28 -0.97 0.51
N SER A 120 28.43 -1.80 1.12
CA SER A 120 27.91 -1.62 2.48
C SER A 120 28.23 -2.84 3.33
N ASP A 121 28.47 -2.62 4.62
CA ASP A 121 28.62 -3.72 5.58
C ASP A 121 27.28 -4.46 5.75
N LEU A 122 27.33 -5.77 6.00
CA LEU A 122 26.13 -6.64 6.05
C LEU A 122 25.21 -6.32 7.24
N GLN A 123 25.78 -6.08 8.42
CA GLN A 123 25.01 -5.88 9.64
C GLN A 123 24.10 -4.64 9.57
N PRO A 124 24.58 -3.44 9.16
CA PRO A 124 23.71 -2.29 8.96
C PRO A 124 22.57 -2.51 7.95
N VAL A 125 22.82 -3.28 6.89
CA VAL A 125 21.79 -3.65 5.90
C VAL A 125 20.73 -4.55 6.53
N ALA A 126 21.13 -5.51 7.35
CA ALA A 126 20.20 -6.37 8.09
C ALA A 126 19.36 -5.58 9.10
N ASP A 127 19.96 -4.62 9.80
CA ASP A 127 19.24 -3.74 10.72
C ASP A 127 18.25 -2.82 9.98
N LEU A 128 18.62 -2.29 8.81
CA LEU A 128 17.72 -1.53 7.94
C LEU A 128 16.50 -2.37 7.51
N ALA A 129 16.73 -3.62 7.07
CA ALA A 129 15.65 -4.53 6.68
C ALA A 129 14.70 -4.84 7.86
N ARG A 130 15.25 -5.04 9.07
CA ARG A 130 14.46 -5.25 10.30
C ARG A 130 13.61 -4.02 10.63
N ARG A 131 14.16 -2.81 10.52
CA ARG A 131 13.40 -1.56 10.70
C ARG A 131 12.27 -1.43 9.67
N ASN A 132 12.53 -1.77 8.41
CA ASN A 132 11.49 -1.78 7.37
C ASN A 132 10.35 -2.74 7.73
N GLN A 133 10.65 -3.94 8.23
CA GLN A 133 9.62 -4.87 8.70
C GLN A 133 8.79 -4.28 9.85
N GLN A 134 9.44 -3.68 10.85
CA GLN A 134 8.75 -3.00 11.95
C GLN A 134 7.85 -1.86 11.45
N LEU A 135 8.29 -1.08 10.46
CA LEU A 135 7.49 -0.06 9.80
C LEU A 135 6.26 -0.65 9.11
N MET A 136 6.39 -1.78 8.43
CA MET A 136 5.26 -2.45 7.77
C MET A 136 4.26 -3.00 8.78
N ASP A 137 4.73 -3.56 9.89
CA ASP A 137 3.88 -4.05 10.96
C ASP A 137 3.13 -2.90 11.66
N LEU A 138 3.81 -1.80 11.97
CA LEU A 138 3.20 -0.59 12.53
C LEU A 138 2.19 0.04 11.56
N GLY A 139 2.54 0.15 10.28
CA GLY A 139 1.65 0.67 9.25
C GLY A 139 0.39 -0.18 9.10
N GLY A 140 0.50 -1.51 9.15
CA GLY A 140 -0.64 -2.42 9.13
C GLY A 140 -1.51 -2.31 10.39
N GLN A 141 -0.90 -2.16 11.58
CA GLN A 141 -1.63 -1.92 12.82
C GLN A 141 -2.39 -0.60 12.79
N LEU A 142 -1.75 0.48 12.35
CA LEU A 142 -2.38 1.79 12.19
C LEU A 142 -3.55 1.72 11.21
N TYR A 143 -3.38 1.05 10.06
CA TYR A 143 -4.44 0.88 9.07
C TYR A 143 -5.70 0.23 9.67
N ARG A 144 -5.52 -0.88 10.40
CA ARG A 144 -6.63 -1.56 11.09
C ARG A 144 -7.21 -0.72 12.23
N SER A 145 -6.40 0.10 12.90
CA SER A 145 -6.87 1.02 13.95
C SER A 145 -7.76 2.11 13.35
N LEU A 146 -7.35 2.73 12.24
CA LEU A 146 -8.11 3.76 11.53
C LEU A 146 -9.46 3.24 11.03
N GLN A 147 -9.50 2.02 10.48
CA GLN A 147 -10.77 1.41 10.06
C GLN A 147 -11.73 1.19 11.25
N ARG A 148 -11.21 0.75 12.40
CA ARG A 148 -12.02 0.49 13.61
C ARG A 148 -12.49 1.77 14.29
N GLU A 149 -11.58 2.70 14.57
CA GLU A 149 -11.88 3.91 15.36
C GLU A 149 -12.73 4.92 14.58
N ASN A 150 -12.62 4.96 13.25
CA ASN A 150 -13.37 5.92 12.43
C ASN A 150 -14.57 5.30 11.70
N ALA A 151 -14.89 4.03 11.97
CA ALA A 151 -15.91 3.25 11.25
C ALA A 151 -15.78 3.35 9.71
N ALA A 152 -14.56 3.53 9.21
CA ALA A 152 -14.28 3.72 7.80
C ALA A 152 -14.26 2.36 7.09
N THR A 153 -15.07 2.22 6.04
CA THR A 153 -15.11 1.00 5.23
C THR A 153 -14.46 1.27 3.88
N VAL A 154 -13.40 0.52 3.58
CA VAL A 154 -12.82 0.48 2.23
C VAL A 154 -13.58 -0.58 1.44
N PRO A 155 -14.07 -0.29 0.21
CA PRO A 155 -14.74 -1.29 -0.60
C PRO A 155 -13.84 -2.51 -0.80
N THR A 156 -14.38 -3.72 -0.65
CA THR A 156 -13.60 -4.97 -0.62
C THR A 156 -12.63 -5.13 -1.80
N LEU A 157 -13.07 -4.83 -3.02
CA LEU A 157 -12.21 -4.93 -4.20
C LEU A 157 -11.12 -3.85 -4.26
N THR A 158 -11.39 -2.68 -3.67
CA THR A 158 -10.36 -1.63 -3.49
C THR A 158 -9.28 -2.13 -2.54
N GLU A 159 -9.68 -2.69 -1.39
CA GLU A 159 -8.76 -3.26 -0.40
C GLU A 159 -7.93 -4.39 -1.01
N GLN A 160 -8.58 -5.36 -1.66
CA GLN A 160 -7.89 -6.50 -2.29
C GLN A 160 -6.87 -6.05 -3.34
N SER A 161 -7.18 -5.01 -4.12
CA SER A 161 -6.23 -4.47 -5.12
C SER A 161 -5.04 -3.78 -4.45
N ARG A 162 -5.26 -3.06 -3.34
CA ARG A 162 -4.19 -2.45 -2.52
C ARG A 162 -3.31 -3.51 -1.87
N GLU A 163 -3.91 -4.51 -1.20
CA GLU A 163 -3.17 -5.63 -0.62
C GLU A 163 -2.32 -6.36 -1.66
N GLN A 164 -2.87 -6.53 -2.87
CA GLN A 164 -2.16 -7.16 -3.98
C GLN A 164 -0.96 -6.33 -4.46
N SER A 165 -1.05 -5.00 -4.46
CA SER A 165 0.09 -4.14 -4.79
C SER A 165 1.21 -4.23 -3.75
N LEU A 166 0.87 -4.32 -2.46
CA LEU A 166 1.85 -4.53 -1.39
C LEU A 166 2.53 -5.90 -1.53
N LEU A 167 1.75 -6.94 -1.84
CA LEU A 167 2.31 -8.27 -2.10
C LEU A 167 3.28 -8.27 -3.30
N MET A 168 2.99 -7.54 -4.39
CA MET A 168 3.94 -7.42 -5.49
C MET A 168 5.22 -6.69 -5.07
N GLN A 169 5.10 -5.67 -4.22
CA GLN A 169 6.23 -4.92 -3.73
C GLN A 169 7.10 -5.78 -2.79
N ASP A 170 6.50 -6.62 -1.96
CA ASP A 170 7.17 -7.64 -1.14
C ASP A 170 7.96 -8.64 -2.01
N ILE A 171 7.32 -9.17 -3.06
CA ILE A 171 7.94 -10.11 -4.00
C ILE A 171 9.15 -9.47 -4.69
N ALA A 172 9.01 -8.22 -5.13
CA ALA A 172 10.10 -7.50 -5.79
C ALA A 172 11.28 -7.25 -4.83
N LEU A 173 10.97 -6.82 -3.60
CA LEU A 173 11.94 -6.60 -2.55
C LEU A 173 12.71 -7.89 -2.19
N ASP A 174 11.99 -9.00 -1.97
CA ASP A 174 12.62 -10.29 -1.66
C ASP A 174 13.53 -10.74 -2.80
N TYR A 175 13.06 -10.66 -4.04
CA TYR A 175 13.87 -10.99 -5.22
C TYR A 175 15.13 -10.10 -5.32
N ALA A 176 15.01 -8.79 -5.14
CA ALA A 176 16.15 -7.87 -5.19
C ALA A 176 17.16 -8.14 -4.07
N SER A 177 16.69 -8.38 -2.84
CA SER A 177 17.55 -8.65 -1.69
C SER A 177 18.43 -9.88 -1.90
N ARG A 178 17.86 -10.98 -2.43
CA ARG A 178 18.57 -12.22 -2.76
C ARG A 178 19.65 -11.99 -3.82
N ASN A 179 19.42 -11.07 -4.75
CA ASN A 179 20.30 -10.80 -5.89
C ASN A 179 21.39 -9.77 -5.63
N ALA A 180 21.30 -9.00 -4.53
CA ALA A 180 22.31 -8.02 -4.17
C ALA A 180 23.55 -8.63 -3.47
N SER A 181 23.75 -9.95 -3.54
CA SER A 181 24.89 -10.70 -2.95
C SER A 181 25.11 -10.48 -1.45
N VAL A 182 24.09 -9.98 -0.77
CA VAL A 182 24.14 -9.74 0.67
C VAL A 182 23.93 -11.01 1.51
N GLY A 183 23.79 -12.19 0.87
CA GLY A 183 23.96 -13.51 1.48
C GLY A 183 22.84 -13.93 2.44
N ALA A 184 22.09 -14.97 2.05
CA ALA A 184 20.92 -15.51 2.75
C ALA A 184 19.72 -14.53 2.79
N SER A 185 18.50 -15.09 2.77
CA SER A 185 17.28 -14.29 2.89
C SER A 185 17.31 -13.45 4.16
N PHE A 186 17.24 -12.13 4.01
CA PHE A 186 17.18 -11.16 5.12
C PHE A 186 15.95 -11.36 6.02
N PHE A 187 14.98 -12.15 5.56
CA PHE A 187 13.79 -12.57 6.28
C PHE A 187 14.00 -13.81 7.19
N GLY A 188 15.25 -14.20 7.48
CA GLY A 188 15.64 -15.36 8.30
C GLY A 188 15.33 -15.27 9.81
N GLY A 189 14.16 -14.74 10.17
CA GLY A 189 13.72 -14.52 11.55
C GLY A 189 12.21 -14.71 11.73
N GLY A 190 11.64 -15.76 11.13
CA GLY A 190 10.23 -16.16 11.36
C GLY A 190 9.53 -16.52 10.05
N GLU A 191 9.35 -17.83 9.82
CA GLU A 191 8.73 -18.44 8.63
C GLU A 191 9.09 -17.72 7.32
N GLU A 192 10.33 -17.96 6.87
CA GLU A 192 10.73 -17.65 5.49
C GLU A 192 9.73 -18.32 4.54
N ARG A 193 8.81 -17.53 3.98
CA ARG A 193 7.91 -18.01 2.94
C ARG A 193 8.69 -18.04 1.64
N PRO A 194 8.83 -19.21 1.00
CA PRO A 194 9.51 -19.32 -0.28
C PRO A 194 8.93 -18.31 -1.30
N LEU A 195 9.78 -17.71 -2.13
CA LEU A 195 9.33 -16.69 -3.10
C LEU A 195 8.29 -17.24 -4.10
N ASP A 196 8.33 -18.54 -4.37
CA ASP A 196 7.33 -19.27 -5.15
C ASP A 196 5.96 -19.36 -4.46
N ASP A 197 5.91 -19.41 -3.12
CA ASP A 197 4.66 -19.31 -2.36
C ASP A 197 4.05 -17.91 -2.47
N LEU A 198 4.88 -16.86 -2.37
CA LEU A 198 4.42 -15.48 -2.57
C LEU A 198 3.92 -15.29 -4.01
N ALA A 199 4.64 -15.82 -5.00
CA ALA A 199 4.22 -15.78 -6.40
C ALA A 199 2.91 -16.52 -6.64
N SER A 200 2.74 -17.72 -6.06
CA SER A 200 1.48 -18.46 -6.15
C SER A 200 0.31 -17.70 -5.51
N ARG A 201 0.51 -17.09 -4.34
CA ARG A 201 -0.51 -16.25 -3.69
C ARG A 201 -0.88 -15.05 -4.57
N PHE A 202 0.12 -14.40 -5.17
CA PHE A 202 -0.12 -13.31 -6.11
C PHE A 202 -0.98 -13.78 -7.29
N SER A 203 -0.62 -14.88 -7.95
CA SER A 203 -1.41 -15.45 -9.06
C SER A 203 -2.87 -15.72 -8.68
N VAL A 204 -3.10 -16.35 -7.52
CA VAL A 204 -4.45 -16.68 -7.03
C VAL A 204 -5.28 -15.42 -6.78
N ASN A 205 -4.70 -14.42 -6.12
CA ASN A 205 -5.42 -13.18 -5.81
C ASN A 205 -5.70 -12.34 -7.06
N LEU A 206 -4.76 -12.30 -8.02
CA LEU A 206 -4.99 -11.61 -9.30
C LEU A 206 -6.14 -12.25 -10.08
N LEU A 207 -6.22 -13.59 -10.09
CA LEU A 207 -7.32 -14.31 -10.72
C LEU A 207 -8.67 -13.97 -10.07
N LYS A 208 -8.73 -13.88 -8.73
CA LYS A 208 -9.94 -13.47 -8.00
C LYS A 208 -10.39 -12.07 -8.41
N LEU A 209 -9.45 -11.11 -8.48
CA LEU A 209 -9.75 -9.75 -8.96
C LEU A 209 -10.29 -9.77 -10.39
N GLN A 210 -9.69 -10.57 -11.29
CA GLN A 210 -10.15 -10.71 -12.68
C GLN A 210 -11.56 -11.30 -12.81
N GLN A 211 -11.94 -12.18 -11.90
CA GLN A 211 -13.23 -12.88 -11.90
C GLN A 211 -14.35 -12.11 -11.17
N ALA A 212 -14.05 -10.96 -10.55
CA ALA A 212 -15.04 -10.18 -9.84
C ALA A 212 -16.18 -9.70 -10.78
N PRO A 213 -17.46 -9.98 -10.47
CA PRO A 213 -18.59 -9.61 -11.34
C PRO A 213 -18.79 -8.08 -11.47
N GLN A 214 -18.20 -7.29 -10.57
CA GLN A 214 -18.24 -5.82 -10.59
C GLN A 214 -17.28 -5.20 -11.62
N ASN A 215 -16.50 -6.01 -12.35
CA ASN A 215 -15.56 -5.52 -13.34
C ASN A 215 -16.29 -5.05 -14.60
N ASP A 216 -16.23 -3.74 -14.86
CA ASP A 216 -16.57 -3.18 -16.16
C ASP A 216 -15.42 -3.37 -17.19
N GLU A 217 -15.62 -2.88 -18.41
CA GLU A 217 -14.65 -3.04 -19.48
C GLU A 217 -13.29 -2.39 -19.14
N GLU A 218 -13.30 -1.24 -18.44
CA GLU A 218 -12.09 -0.50 -18.09
C GLU A 218 -11.27 -1.26 -17.04
N ILE A 219 -11.91 -1.70 -15.96
CA ILE A 219 -11.27 -2.50 -14.90
C ILE A 219 -10.74 -3.80 -15.50
N ALA A 220 -11.55 -4.50 -16.30
CA ALA A 220 -11.14 -5.76 -16.92
C ALA A 220 -9.92 -5.56 -17.83
N ARG A 221 -9.85 -4.45 -18.57
CA ARG A 221 -8.69 -4.11 -19.40
C ARG A 221 -7.43 -3.82 -18.56
N ALA A 222 -7.57 -3.08 -17.47
CA ALA A 222 -6.47 -2.80 -16.56
C ALA A 222 -5.92 -4.08 -15.92
N LEU A 223 -6.79 -4.96 -15.43
CA LEU A 223 -6.41 -6.26 -14.85
C LEU A 223 -5.77 -7.20 -15.88
N ARG A 224 -6.22 -7.22 -17.14
CA ARG A 224 -5.53 -7.95 -18.22
C ARG A 224 -4.11 -7.43 -18.45
N SER A 225 -3.92 -6.11 -18.43
CA SER A 225 -2.59 -5.50 -18.58
C SER A 225 -1.65 -5.85 -17.44
N VAL A 226 -2.17 -5.96 -16.21
CA VAL A 226 -1.43 -6.47 -15.03
C VAL A 226 -1.04 -7.93 -15.24
N ALA A 227 -1.99 -8.79 -15.63
CA ALA A 227 -1.75 -10.22 -15.82
C ALA A 227 -0.70 -10.53 -16.90
N ILE A 228 -0.68 -9.78 -18.00
CA ILE A 228 0.35 -9.94 -19.05
C ILE A 228 1.75 -9.68 -18.48
N LYS A 229 1.92 -8.65 -17.66
CA LYS A 229 3.22 -8.31 -17.04
C LYS A 229 3.61 -9.32 -15.98
N TRP A 230 2.63 -9.77 -15.18
CA TRP A 230 2.84 -10.82 -14.20
C TRP A 230 3.36 -12.10 -14.86
N HIS A 231 2.67 -12.57 -15.91
CA HIS A 231 3.06 -13.78 -16.63
C HIS A 231 4.47 -13.70 -17.19
N TYR A 232 4.91 -12.50 -17.61
CA TYR A 232 6.24 -12.26 -18.12
C TYR A 232 7.36 -12.47 -17.08
N ILE A 233 7.09 -12.22 -15.80
CA ILE A 233 8.09 -12.37 -14.71
C ILE A 233 7.87 -13.57 -13.79
N GLU A 234 6.68 -14.20 -13.83
CA GLU A 234 6.32 -15.30 -12.94
C GLU A 234 7.34 -16.45 -12.99
N LYS A 235 7.81 -16.82 -14.19
CA LYS A 235 8.81 -17.89 -14.33
C LYS A 235 10.14 -17.53 -13.66
N SER A 236 10.60 -16.28 -13.78
CA SER A 236 11.83 -15.81 -13.12
C SER A 236 11.69 -15.80 -11.60
N LEU A 237 10.49 -15.46 -11.10
CA LEU A 237 10.18 -15.47 -9.66
C LEU A 237 10.08 -16.89 -9.10
N ARG A 238 9.58 -17.87 -9.86
CA ARG A 238 9.52 -19.28 -9.43
C ARG A 238 10.86 -20.00 -9.54
N ASN A 239 11.74 -19.54 -10.43
CA ASN A 239 13.08 -20.10 -10.63
C ASN A 239 14.16 -19.14 -10.13
N TYR A 240 13.91 -18.46 -9.01
CA TYR A 240 14.73 -17.36 -8.51
C TYR A 240 16.18 -17.72 -8.18
N ASN A 241 16.49 -19.01 -8.03
CA ASN A 241 17.85 -19.51 -7.84
C ASN A 241 18.64 -19.72 -9.15
N GLN A 242 18.03 -19.44 -10.31
CA GLN A 242 18.64 -19.68 -11.63
C GLN A 242 18.47 -18.45 -12.53
N ASN A 243 19.54 -18.08 -13.27
CA ASN A 243 19.51 -17.05 -14.32
C ASN A 243 18.79 -15.76 -13.90
N SER A 244 19.26 -15.14 -12.83
CA SER A 244 18.56 -14.01 -12.24
C SER A 244 18.51 -12.79 -13.17
N VAL A 245 17.36 -12.12 -13.16
CA VAL A 245 17.08 -10.94 -14.00
C VAL A 245 16.48 -9.79 -13.18
N PRO A 246 17.21 -9.24 -12.18
CA PRO A 246 16.67 -8.26 -11.22
C PRO A 246 16.08 -7.02 -11.88
N PHE A 247 16.75 -6.48 -12.90
CA PHE A 247 16.24 -5.34 -13.65
C PHE A 247 14.87 -5.62 -14.29
N LEU A 248 14.71 -6.81 -14.89
CA LEU A 248 13.48 -7.20 -15.59
C LEU A 248 12.32 -7.40 -14.61
N VAL A 249 12.58 -8.09 -13.50
CA VAL A 249 11.60 -8.31 -12.43
C VAL A 249 11.16 -6.97 -11.85
N ASN A 250 12.11 -6.13 -11.45
CA ASN A 250 11.80 -4.84 -10.83
C ASN A 250 10.97 -3.93 -11.75
N LYS A 251 11.36 -3.81 -13.02
CA LYS A 251 10.66 -2.97 -14.00
C LYS A 251 9.21 -3.42 -14.23
N ASN A 252 8.95 -4.73 -14.24
CA ASN A 252 7.59 -5.23 -14.41
C ASN A 252 6.79 -5.17 -13.11
N ALA A 253 7.43 -5.39 -11.96
CA ALA A 253 6.82 -5.22 -10.64
C ALA A 253 6.28 -3.80 -10.46
N ASP A 254 7.08 -2.76 -10.77
CA ASP A 254 6.65 -1.36 -10.75
C ASP A 254 5.38 -1.14 -11.61
N ARG A 255 5.37 -1.66 -12.83
CA ARG A 255 4.22 -1.52 -13.74
C ARG A 255 2.99 -2.32 -13.31
N ILE A 256 3.19 -3.43 -12.59
CA ILE A 256 2.11 -4.22 -11.99
C ILE A 256 1.50 -3.44 -10.83
N ILE A 257 2.33 -2.87 -9.96
CA ILE A 257 1.92 -2.04 -8.82
C ILE A 257 1.13 -0.83 -9.32
N ASP A 258 1.63 -0.08 -10.31
CA ASP A 258 0.90 1.05 -10.91
C ASP A 258 -0.45 0.62 -11.49
N GLY A 259 -0.50 -0.55 -12.11
CA GLY A 259 -1.74 -1.12 -12.65
C GLY A 259 -2.75 -1.48 -11.55
N LEU A 260 -2.28 -2.05 -10.45
CA LEU A 260 -3.11 -2.41 -9.29
C LEU A 260 -3.58 -1.17 -8.51
N GLU A 261 -2.76 -0.14 -8.38
CA GLU A 261 -3.16 1.15 -7.81
C GLU A 261 -4.24 1.82 -8.66
N LYS A 262 -4.09 1.76 -10.00
CA LYS A 262 -5.14 2.24 -10.92
C LYS A 262 -6.44 1.44 -10.73
N VAL A 263 -6.37 0.11 -10.67
CA VAL A 263 -7.55 -0.75 -10.43
C VAL A 263 -8.20 -0.42 -9.09
N ALA A 264 -7.42 -0.22 -8.02
CA ALA A 264 -7.94 0.18 -6.71
C ALA A 264 -8.70 1.52 -6.78
N ALA A 265 -8.14 2.52 -7.46
CA ALA A 265 -8.80 3.81 -7.67
C ALA A 265 -10.10 3.68 -8.47
N LEU A 266 -10.10 2.83 -9.52
CA LEU A 266 -11.29 2.53 -10.31
C LEU A 266 -12.39 1.88 -9.46
N TYR A 267 -12.05 0.89 -8.64
CA TYR A 267 -13.01 0.28 -7.70
C TYR A 267 -13.53 1.30 -6.68
N ALA A 268 -12.66 2.13 -6.12
CA ALA A 268 -13.06 3.15 -5.15
C ALA A 268 -14.08 4.12 -5.76
N ALA A 269 -13.83 4.62 -6.97
CA ALA A 269 -14.71 5.56 -7.66
C ALA A 269 -16.09 4.98 -8.04
N ARG A 270 -16.21 3.66 -8.20
CA ARG A 270 -17.47 2.97 -8.55
C ARG A 270 -18.29 2.56 -7.32
N ASN A 271 -17.69 2.62 -6.14
CA ASN A 271 -18.33 2.34 -4.85
C ASN A 271 -18.57 3.62 -4.03
N GLN A 272 -18.35 4.80 -4.63
CA GLN A 272 -18.83 6.10 -4.17
C GLN A 272 -20.24 6.33 -4.69
#